data_AF-M2RL02-F1
#
_entry.id   AF-M2RL02-F1
#
_cell.length_a   1.000
_cell.length_b   1.000
_cell.length_c   1.000
_cell.angle_alpha   90.00
_cell.angle_beta   90.00
_cell.angle_gamma   90.00
#
_symmetry.space_group_name_H-M   'P 1'
#
loop_
_entity.id
_entity.type
_entity.pdbx_description
1 polymer ?
#
loop_
_entity_poly.entity_id
_entity_poly.type
_entity_poly.pdbx_seq_one_letter_code
_entity_poly.pdbx_strand_id
1 'polypeptide(L)'
;MSEVKTEDYQRIIEQEELPSLELLEKKTKEGECGLHLIIKMCYNNITKNENKEKYLERILKFVIEKKHQILNKENCFKESAFSLIIQLFPCYIELLIKYVQFDSNILRVISNSPNPQKSYEAFSVATSKLPEIAQNCEGPPTIEVPKVRWYSLEDKTDAEFYSEYNAIVINYKSTGTMWATKDIKNQLFEGKYRIISLDGGGVKALMQLYVLDRLEEEFPGFLARTSLFCGVSASSLLSTQFALGCDIKTAIRLFELITKYVFIRRIGGGVYGPLYTSKYMLKYLQVFYRDRRLGDLPRNVFFISVCAKAPRMASVLFNNFNEENSNIKLVDACMRSSSAPIYFDSYEGYLDGALFENNPVTCAFPVLFGRNGGINLKPKDVVCFSISTGAPNMPYIDQNEYQKAGFLKWAPRTLDLFQYARRNMSTVIGHELLGERYFRLDPKMPNNLRLDRISDCDKIIECGKTIDITNLKEWIKKYWM
;
A
#
# COMPACT_ATOMS: atom_id res chain seq x y z
N MET A 1 2.85 -13.97 48.81
CA MET A 1 3.57 -12.90 48.10
C MET A 1 3.00 -11.57 48.56
N SER A 2 3.83 -10.67 49.07
CA SER A 2 3.41 -9.39 49.65
C SER A 2 2.67 -8.52 48.62
N GLU A 3 1.44 -8.13 48.94
CA GLU A 3 0.63 -7.19 48.15
C GLU A 3 1.34 -5.82 48.10
N VAL A 4 1.55 -5.25 46.91
CA VAL A 4 2.06 -3.88 46.74
C VAL A 4 0.89 -2.97 46.43
N LYS A 5 0.81 -1.83 47.13
CA LYS A 5 -0.25 -0.85 46.93
C LYS A 5 0.13 0.12 45.80
N THR A 6 -0.85 0.63 45.06
CA THR A 6 -0.63 1.66 44.03
C THR A 6 0.10 2.91 44.59
N GLU A 7 -0.08 3.18 45.88
CA GLU A 7 0.61 4.22 46.66
C GLU A 7 2.14 4.10 46.63
N ASP A 8 2.69 2.88 46.61
CA ASP A 8 4.15 2.64 46.59
C ASP A 8 4.75 3.07 45.25
N TYR A 9 4.04 2.79 44.14
CA TYR A 9 4.43 3.22 42.80
C TYR A 9 4.30 4.74 42.65
N GLN A 10 3.28 5.34 43.25
CA GLN A 10 3.07 6.78 43.20
C GLN A 10 4.22 7.54 43.84
N ARG A 11 4.66 7.08 45.02
CA ARG A 11 5.81 7.67 45.73
C ARG A 11 7.10 7.61 44.92
N ILE A 12 7.40 6.46 44.30
CA ILE A 12 8.60 6.28 43.48
C ILE A 12 8.55 7.19 42.24
N ILE A 13 7.39 7.31 41.61
CA ILE A 13 7.21 8.22 40.48
C ILE A 13 7.39 9.68 40.93
N GLU A 14 6.81 10.09 42.05
CA GLU A 14 6.95 11.43 42.64
C GLU A 14 8.40 11.77 42.99
N GLN A 15 9.16 10.80 43.48
CA GLN A 15 10.58 10.94 43.85
C GLN A 15 11.55 10.72 42.68
N GLU A 16 11.06 10.29 41.51
CA GLU A 16 11.86 9.98 40.31
C GLU A 16 12.99 8.96 40.55
N GLU A 17 12.75 8.02 41.47
CA GLU A 17 13.67 6.93 41.84
C GLU A 17 13.57 5.75 40.87
N LEU A 18 14.68 5.08 40.56
CA LEU A 18 14.63 3.87 39.74
C LEU A 18 14.00 2.70 40.54
N PRO A 19 12.92 2.08 40.05
CA PRO A 19 12.28 0.97 40.74
C PRO A 19 13.20 -0.27 40.75
N SER A 20 13.11 -1.09 41.80
CA SER A 20 13.79 -2.38 41.84
C SER A 20 13.18 -3.35 40.81
N LEU A 21 13.98 -4.33 40.36
CA LEU A 21 13.52 -5.39 39.45
C LEU A 21 12.29 -6.13 40.00
N GLU A 22 12.35 -6.47 41.29
CA GLU A 22 11.27 -7.15 41.99
C GLU A 22 9.97 -6.33 41.99
N LEU A 23 10.07 -5.00 42.05
CA LEU A 23 8.91 -4.11 41.99
C LEU A 23 8.32 -4.03 40.57
N LEU A 24 9.17 -3.99 39.53
CA LEU A 24 8.71 -3.98 38.13
C LEU A 24 7.97 -5.26 37.74
N GLU A 25 8.37 -6.39 38.33
CA GLU A 25 7.78 -7.72 38.08
C GLU A 25 6.53 -8.01 38.93
N LYS A 26 6.38 -7.34 40.09
CA LYS A 26 5.25 -7.55 40.99
C LYS A 26 3.93 -7.18 40.33
N LYS A 27 2.90 -8.00 40.58
CA LYS A 27 1.54 -7.81 40.07
C LYS A 27 0.61 -7.23 41.14
N THR A 28 -0.29 -6.33 40.74
CA THR A 28 -1.40 -5.85 41.56
C THR A 28 -2.48 -6.92 41.71
N LYS A 29 -3.48 -6.67 42.57
CA LYS A 29 -4.70 -7.51 42.69
C LYS A 29 -5.46 -7.63 41.37
N GLU A 30 -5.34 -6.64 40.50
CA GLU A 30 -5.97 -6.58 39.17
C GLU A 30 -5.14 -7.30 38.10
N GLY A 31 -3.95 -7.80 38.46
CA GLY A 31 -3.06 -8.55 37.60
C GLY A 31 -2.13 -7.71 36.73
N GLU A 32 -2.08 -6.39 36.92
CA GLU A 32 -1.16 -5.47 36.23
C GLU A 32 0.23 -5.53 36.86
N CYS A 33 1.31 -5.53 36.07
CA CYS A 33 2.65 -5.49 36.65
C CYS A 33 3.11 -4.06 36.94
N GLY A 34 4.11 -3.93 37.81
CA GLY A 34 4.66 -2.64 38.20
C GLY A 34 5.15 -1.79 37.03
N LEU A 35 5.73 -2.40 35.99
CA LEU A 35 6.12 -1.66 34.78
C LEU A 35 4.91 -1.04 34.06
N HIS A 36 3.79 -1.77 33.92
CA HIS A 36 2.56 -1.25 33.32
C HIS A 36 2.00 -0.07 34.11
N LEU A 37 1.92 -0.21 35.43
CA LEU A 37 1.44 0.85 36.31
C LEU A 37 2.28 2.11 36.16
N ILE A 38 3.60 1.97 36.19
CA ILE A 38 4.52 3.10 36.05
C ILE A 38 4.31 3.83 34.72
N ILE A 39 4.21 3.10 33.61
CA ILE A 39 3.97 3.71 32.28
C ILE A 39 2.62 4.46 32.27
N LYS A 40 1.53 3.85 32.77
CA LYS A 40 0.20 4.49 32.83
C LYS A 40 0.20 5.73 33.73
N MET A 41 0.82 5.64 34.90
CA MET A 41 0.90 6.74 35.87
C MET A 41 1.78 7.87 35.36
N CYS A 42 2.88 7.58 34.66
CA CYS A 42 3.66 8.59 33.94
C CYS A 42 2.78 9.31 32.90
N TYR A 43 2.00 8.58 32.10
CA TYR A 43 1.12 9.18 31.10
C TYR A 43 0.10 10.15 31.69
N ASN A 44 -0.57 9.73 32.77
CA ASN A 44 -1.56 10.56 33.45
C ASN A 44 -0.96 11.83 34.08
N ASN A 45 0.34 11.81 34.44
CA ASN A 45 1.02 12.90 35.13
C ASN A 45 1.85 13.81 34.22
N ILE A 46 2.17 13.41 32.99
CA ILE A 46 2.99 14.19 32.05
C ILE A 46 2.30 15.49 31.62
N THR A 47 0.98 15.56 31.64
CA THR A 47 0.22 16.81 31.40
C THR A 47 0.49 17.91 32.44
N LYS A 48 1.25 17.60 33.51
CA LYS A 48 1.57 18.53 34.61
C LYS A 48 3.06 18.84 34.78
N ASN A 49 4.00 18.08 34.17
CA ASN A 49 5.44 18.24 34.41
C ASN A 49 6.33 17.54 33.35
N GLU A 50 7.18 18.28 32.63
CA GLU A 50 8.15 17.75 31.63
C GLU A 50 9.21 16.80 32.22
N ASN A 51 9.51 16.88 33.52
CA ASN A 51 10.50 15.96 34.14
C ASN A 51 10.01 14.50 34.17
N LYS A 52 8.70 14.25 34.11
CA LYS A 52 8.13 12.89 34.12
C LYS A 52 8.40 12.12 32.83
N GLU A 53 8.57 12.83 31.71
CA GLU A 53 8.95 12.24 30.43
C GLU A 53 10.40 11.73 30.48
N LYS A 54 11.33 12.55 31.01
CA LYS A 54 12.72 12.13 31.28
C LYS A 54 12.81 10.95 32.25
N TYR A 55 11.94 10.93 33.25
CA TYR A 55 11.86 9.80 34.19
C TYR A 55 11.41 8.50 33.50
N LEU A 56 10.38 8.56 32.65
CA LEU A 56 9.95 7.41 31.84
C LEU A 56 11.10 6.89 30.96
N GLU A 57 11.82 7.79 30.27
CA GLU A 57 12.97 7.39 29.46
C GLU A 57 14.05 6.65 30.27
N ARG A 58 14.36 7.12 31.48
CA ARG A 58 15.31 6.46 32.40
C ARG A 58 14.84 5.05 32.77
N ILE A 59 13.56 4.87 33.04
CA ILE A 59 12.99 3.54 33.33
C ILE A 59 13.09 2.62 32.12
N LEU A 60 12.75 3.11 30.92
CA LEU A 60 12.81 2.29 29.70
C LEU A 60 14.26 1.85 29.41
N LYS A 61 15.23 2.74 29.58
CA LYS A 61 16.66 2.41 29.48
C LYS A 61 17.07 1.35 30.50
N PHE A 62 16.65 1.50 31.75
CA PHE A 62 16.89 0.51 32.80
C PHE A 62 16.28 -0.86 32.47
N VAL A 63 15.06 -0.90 31.95
CA VAL A 63 14.39 -2.15 31.53
C VAL A 63 15.15 -2.82 30.39
N ILE A 64 15.62 -2.05 29.41
CA ILE A 64 16.43 -2.54 28.29
C ILE A 64 17.75 -3.14 28.77
N GLU A 65 18.46 -2.46 29.67
CA GLU A 65 19.71 -2.97 30.25
C GLU A 65 19.51 -4.30 30.97
N LYS A 66 18.34 -4.47 31.60
CA LYS A 66 17.94 -5.69 32.32
C LYS A 66 17.09 -6.65 31.50
N LYS A 67 17.05 -6.52 30.16
CA LYS A 67 16.15 -7.29 29.27
C LYS A 67 16.19 -8.81 29.46
N HIS A 68 17.35 -9.40 29.78
CA HIS A 68 17.46 -10.85 29.97
C HIS A 68 16.79 -11.33 31.27
N GLN A 69 16.48 -10.41 32.18
CA GLN A 69 15.77 -10.67 33.43
C GLN A 69 14.28 -10.29 33.28
N ILE A 70 13.96 -9.19 32.59
CA ILE A 70 12.59 -8.64 32.51
C ILE A 70 11.83 -9.05 31.23
N LEU A 71 12.53 -9.20 30.09
CA LEU A 71 11.93 -9.33 28.74
C LEU A 71 12.12 -10.72 28.11
N ASN A 72 12.64 -11.71 28.85
CA ASN A 72 12.90 -13.05 28.34
C ASN A 72 11.61 -13.90 28.27
N LYS A 73 11.06 -13.99 27.05
CA LYS A 73 10.06 -14.95 26.49
C LYS A 73 8.80 -15.33 27.32
N GLU A 74 7.67 -15.08 26.65
CA GLU A 74 6.32 -15.70 26.79
C GLU A 74 5.57 -15.61 28.12
N ASN A 75 6.19 -15.20 29.22
CA ASN A 75 5.45 -15.10 30.47
C ASN A 75 4.82 -13.71 30.68
N CYS A 76 3.49 -13.72 30.65
CA CYS A 76 2.66 -13.19 31.75
C CYS A 76 1.98 -11.82 31.67
N PHE A 77 1.56 -11.30 30.50
CA PHE A 77 0.79 -10.04 30.47
C PHE A 77 -0.42 -10.08 29.52
N LYS A 78 -1.58 -9.58 29.98
CA LYS A 78 -2.78 -9.34 29.14
C LYS A 78 -2.50 -8.36 28.00
N GLU A 79 -1.48 -7.51 28.16
CA GLU A 79 -0.97 -6.54 27.19
C GLU A 79 0.54 -6.35 27.44
N SER A 80 1.40 -6.27 26.41
CA SER A 80 2.84 -6.12 26.65
C SER A 80 3.21 -4.68 27.04
N ALA A 81 4.29 -4.46 27.79
CA ALA A 81 4.76 -3.10 28.12
C ALA A 81 5.07 -2.29 26.85
N PHE A 82 5.57 -2.96 25.80
CA PHE A 82 5.78 -2.36 24.49
C PHE A 82 4.46 -1.90 23.84
N SER A 83 3.39 -2.71 23.96
CA SER A 83 2.07 -2.35 23.45
C SER A 83 1.53 -1.08 24.10
N LEU A 84 1.70 -0.97 25.42
CA LEU A 84 1.31 0.22 26.18
C LEU A 84 2.13 1.46 25.79
N ILE A 85 3.42 1.30 25.50
CA ILE A 85 4.30 2.39 25.04
C ILE A 85 3.94 2.84 23.64
N ILE A 86 3.61 1.91 22.73
CA ILE A 86 3.08 2.27 21.42
C ILE A 86 1.82 3.10 21.57
N GLN A 87 0.92 2.73 22.48
CA GLN A 87 -0.32 3.47 22.67
C GLN A 87 -0.05 4.87 23.25
N LEU A 88 0.67 4.93 24.37
CA LEU A 88 0.75 6.13 25.18
C LEU A 88 1.94 7.04 24.82
N PHE A 89 3.03 6.46 24.33
CA PHE A 89 4.29 7.16 24.05
C PHE A 89 5.02 6.68 22.78
N PRO A 90 4.47 6.94 21.59
CA PRO A 90 5.09 6.53 20.33
C PRO A 90 6.54 6.97 20.13
N CYS A 91 6.95 8.09 20.73
CA CYS A 91 8.32 8.60 20.68
C CYS A 91 9.38 7.63 21.24
N TYR A 92 8.98 6.71 22.14
CA TYR A 92 9.89 5.75 22.77
C TYR A 92 9.91 4.38 22.11
N ILE A 93 9.16 4.17 21.02
CA ILE A 93 9.16 2.91 20.29
C ILE A 93 10.59 2.53 19.84
N GLU A 94 11.38 3.50 19.38
CA GLU A 94 12.76 3.28 18.90
C GLU A 94 13.69 2.72 19.98
N LEU A 95 13.47 3.03 21.27
CA LEU A 95 14.27 2.49 22.37
C LEU A 95 14.04 0.98 22.54
N LEU A 96 12.79 0.53 22.39
CA LEU A 96 12.42 -0.84 22.74
C LEU A 96 12.39 -1.79 21.55
N ILE A 97 12.21 -1.29 20.33
CA ILE A 97 11.88 -2.14 19.19
C ILE A 97 12.98 -3.15 18.82
N LYS A 98 14.24 -2.84 19.15
CA LYS A 98 15.39 -3.74 18.93
C LYS A 98 15.42 -4.95 19.89
N TYR A 99 14.53 -4.96 20.89
CA TYR A 99 14.50 -5.94 21.96
C TYR A 99 13.20 -6.72 22.03
N VAL A 100 12.24 -6.40 21.14
CA VAL A 100 10.90 -6.97 21.14
C VAL A 100 10.65 -7.58 19.77
N GLN A 101 10.26 -8.87 19.75
CA GLN A 101 9.70 -9.46 18.54
C GLN A 101 8.25 -8.99 18.39
N PHE A 102 7.87 -8.65 17.18
CA PHE A 102 6.52 -8.19 16.85
C PHE A 102 5.96 -9.02 15.70
N ASP A 103 4.64 -9.12 15.68
CA ASP A 103 3.83 -9.74 14.64
C ASP A 103 2.70 -8.77 14.26
N SER A 104 1.78 -9.21 13.40
CA SER A 104 0.64 -8.41 12.99
C SER A 104 -0.31 -7.97 14.11
N ASN A 105 -0.29 -8.59 15.30
CA ASN A 105 -1.11 -8.12 16.43
C ASN A 105 -0.74 -6.69 16.85
N ILE A 106 0.47 -6.23 16.53
CA ILE A 106 0.87 -4.85 16.77
C ILE A 106 -0.01 -3.83 16.06
N LEU A 107 -0.57 -4.18 14.89
CA LEU A 107 -1.48 -3.29 14.15
C LEU A 107 -2.74 -2.97 14.96
N ARG A 108 -3.27 -3.94 15.74
CA ARG A 108 -4.40 -3.71 16.67
C ARG A 108 -4.04 -2.70 17.75
N VAL A 109 -2.88 -2.91 18.35
CA VAL A 109 -2.38 -2.04 19.43
C VAL A 109 -2.23 -0.60 18.93
N ILE A 110 -1.61 -0.43 17.76
CA ILE A 110 -1.39 0.89 17.15
C ILE A 110 -2.74 1.55 16.82
N SER A 111 -3.67 0.83 16.21
CA SER A 111 -4.99 1.38 15.84
C SER A 111 -5.85 1.77 17.05
N ASN A 112 -5.65 1.14 18.21
CA ASN A 112 -6.35 1.49 19.45
C ASN A 112 -5.65 2.59 20.26
N SER A 113 -4.52 3.10 19.80
CA SER A 113 -3.81 4.18 20.49
C SER A 113 -4.60 5.51 20.45
N PRO A 114 -4.41 6.41 21.44
CA PRO A 114 -4.98 7.76 21.41
C PRO A 114 -4.64 8.57 20.15
N ASN A 115 -3.50 8.30 19.49
CA ASN A 115 -3.14 8.91 18.22
C ASN A 115 -2.57 7.84 17.26
N PRO A 116 -3.45 7.11 16.55
CA PRO A 116 -3.05 6.01 15.68
C PRO A 116 -2.07 6.43 14.59
N GLN A 117 -2.26 7.60 14.00
CA GLN A 117 -1.39 8.12 12.94
C GLN A 117 0.06 8.26 13.43
N LYS A 118 0.26 8.95 14.55
CA LYS A 118 1.60 9.15 15.14
C LYS A 118 2.23 7.81 15.55
N SER A 119 1.42 6.89 16.07
CA SER A 119 1.87 5.56 16.46
C SER A 119 2.30 4.70 15.27
N TYR A 120 1.54 4.72 14.17
CA TYR A 120 1.91 4.05 12.92
C TYR A 120 3.21 4.61 12.35
N GLU A 121 3.33 5.94 12.27
CA GLU A 121 4.54 6.59 11.76
C GLU A 121 5.76 6.25 12.58
N ALA A 122 5.67 6.39 13.91
CA ALA A 122 6.79 6.08 14.81
C ALA A 122 7.18 4.60 14.75
N PHE A 123 6.20 3.68 14.72
CA PHE A 123 6.46 2.25 14.56
C PHE A 123 7.14 1.94 13.23
N SER A 124 6.66 2.55 12.14
CA SER A 124 7.20 2.37 10.79
C SER A 124 8.65 2.86 10.67
N VAL A 125 8.96 4.02 11.25
CA VAL A 125 10.32 4.59 11.31
C VAL A 125 11.24 3.73 12.19
N ALA A 126 10.74 3.26 13.33
CA ALA A 126 11.55 2.45 14.24
C ALA A 126 11.86 1.06 13.64
N THR A 127 10.87 0.41 13.02
CA THR A 127 11.03 -0.92 12.40
C THR A 127 11.94 -0.89 11.16
N SER A 128 11.89 0.19 10.37
CA SER A 128 12.75 0.33 9.19
C SER A 128 14.24 0.45 9.53
N LYS A 129 14.60 0.77 10.78
CA LYS A 129 15.99 0.83 11.26
C LYS A 129 16.52 -0.50 11.81
N LEU A 130 15.69 -1.54 11.89
CA LEU A 130 16.11 -2.85 12.40
C LEU A 130 17.02 -3.57 11.39
N PRO A 131 18.17 -4.14 11.80
CA PRO A 131 19.13 -4.76 10.88
C PRO A 131 18.51 -5.79 9.92
N GLU A 132 17.54 -6.58 10.39
CA GLU A 132 16.85 -7.61 9.63
C GLU A 132 15.85 -7.09 8.57
N ILE A 133 15.40 -5.83 8.71
CA ILE A 133 14.41 -5.20 7.82
C ILE A 133 15.02 -4.05 7.02
N ALA A 134 16.06 -3.38 7.53
CA ALA A 134 16.59 -2.12 7.02
C ALA A 134 16.90 -2.15 5.53
N GLN A 135 17.57 -3.19 5.04
CA GLN A 135 17.89 -3.35 3.62
C GLN A 135 16.63 -3.42 2.72
N ASN A 136 15.56 -4.02 3.23
CA ASN A 136 14.29 -4.11 2.50
C ASN A 136 13.50 -2.80 2.51
N CYS A 137 13.79 -1.99 3.51
CA CYS A 137 13.21 -0.69 3.80
C CYS A 137 13.99 0.46 3.14
N GLU A 138 15.16 0.20 2.56
CA GLU A 138 15.86 1.17 1.73
C GLU A 138 14.96 1.64 0.62
N GLY A 139 14.66 2.95 0.64
CA GLY A 139 13.95 3.60 -0.42
C GLY A 139 14.66 3.49 -1.76
N PRO A 140 13.97 3.88 -2.84
CA PRO A 140 14.60 4.01 -4.13
C PRO A 140 15.81 4.99 -4.04
N PRO A 141 16.94 4.68 -4.70
CA PRO A 141 18.16 5.47 -4.57
C PRO A 141 18.03 6.79 -5.33
N THR A 142 18.85 7.79 -4.98
CA THR A 142 19.06 8.91 -5.89
C THR A 142 19.91 8.46 -7.09
N ILE A 143 19.71 9.12 -8.23
CA ILE A 143 20.41 8.85 -9.49
C ILE A 143 21.32 10.02 -9.82
N GLU A 144 22.52 9.75 -10.33
CA GLU A 144 23.39 10.81 -10.82
C GLU A 144 22.73 11.56 -11.98
N VAL A 145 22.57 12.88 -11.83
CA VAL A 145 21.97 13.72 -12.87
C VAL A 145 23.04 14.02 -13.93
N PRO A 146 22.79 13.71 -15.21
CA PRO A 146 23.75 13.99 -16.29
C PRO A 146 24.11 15.47 -16.36
N LYS A 147 25.41 15.80 -16.53
CA LYS A 147 25.87 17.19 -16.68
C LYS A 147 25.47 17.75 -18.05
N VAL A 148 24.48 18.64 -18.05
CA VAL A 148 23.90 19.25 -19.26
C VAL A 148 24.76 20.42 -19.77
N ARG A 149 25.96 20.14 -20.30
CA ARG A 149 26.81 21.21 -20.87
C ARG A 149 26.57 21.46 -22.37
N TRP A 150 26.20 20.45 -23.16
CA TRP A 150 25.99 20.56 -24.63
C TRP A 150 25.14 19.41 -25.22
N TYR A 151 23.84 19.33 -24.95
CA TYR A 151 23.03 18.15 -25.32
C TYR A 151 21.62 18.40 -25.90
N SER A 152 21.07 17.34 -26.53
CA SER A 152 19.79 17.28 -27.25
C SER A 152 18.57 17.52 -26.34
N LEU A 153 17.37 17.70 -26.92
CA LEU A 153 16.13 17.85 -26.12
C LEU A 153 15.91 16.64 -25.19
N GLU A 154 16.28 15.44 -25.64
CA GLU A 154 16.10 14.19 -24.89
C GLU A 154 16.96 14.15 -23.61
N ASP A 155 18.21 14.60 -23.69
CA ASP A 155 19.12 14.64 -22.54
C ASP A 155 18.66 15.67 -21.47
N LYS A 156 18.07 16.78 -21.91
CA LYS A 156 17.46 17.76 -21.01
C LYS A 156 16.30 17.14 -20.24
N THR A 157 15.41 16.45 -20.94
CA THR A 157 14.27 15.76 -20.31
C THR A 157 14.72 14.64 -19.38
N ASP A 158 15.79 13.91 -19.73
CA ASP A 158 16.38 12.91 -18.83
C ASP A 158 16.94 13.55 -17.55
N ALA A 159 17.65 14.67 -17.66
CA ALA A 159 18.18 15.40 -16.51
C ALA A 159 17.07 16.00 -15.63
N GLU A 160 16.00 16.53 -16.23
CA GLU A 160 14.81 17.02 -15.53
C GLU A 160 14.11 15.88 -14.76
N PHE A 161 13.87 14.75 -15.42
CA PHE A 161 13.28 13.57 -14.81
C PHE A 161 14.06 13.10 -13.58
N TYR A 162 15.38 12.92 -13.71
CA TYR A 162 16.21 12.48 -12.58
C TYR A 162 16.31 13.51 -11.47
N SER A 163 16.29 14.81 -11.79
CA SER A 163 16.32 15.88 -10.79
C SER A 163 15.03 15.92 -9.97
N GLU A 164 13.86 15.87 -10.63
CA GLU A 164 12.57 15.81 -9.93
C GLU A 164 12.41 14.50 -9.13
N TYR A 165 12.84 13.38 -9.71
CA TYR A 165 12.87 12.09 -9.02
C TYR A 165 13.70 12.14 -7.73
N ASN A 166 14.93 12.66 -7.82
CA ASN A 166 15.82 12.81 -6.65
C ASN A 166 15.21 13.68 -5.56
N ALA A 167 14.52 14.77 -5.93
CA ALA A 167 13.86 15.66 -4.99
C ALA A 167 12.71 14.97 -4.22
N ILE A 168 12.08 13.95 -4.83
CA ILE A 168 11.06 13.14 -4.17
C ILE A 168 11.71 12.09 -3.27
N VAL A 169 12.64 11.29 -3.81
CA VAL A 169 13.17 10.11 -3.09
C VAL A 169 14.12 10.45 -1.94
N ILE A 170 14.75 11.63 -1.92
CA ILE A 170 15.55 12.08 -0.77
C ILE A 170 14.70 12.21 0.51
N ASN A 171 13.39 12.44 0.35
CA ASN A 171 12.42 12.52 1.44
C ASN A 171 11.59 11.24 1.58
N TYR A 172 12.00 10.14 0.94
CA TYR A 172 11.32 8.86 1.02
C TYR A 172 11.25 8.40 2.48
N LYS A 173 10.03 8.22 2.98
CA LYS A 173 9.84 7.63 4.31
C LYS A 173 9.83 6.12 4.18
N SER A 174 10.82 5.49 4.79
CA SER A 174 10.82 4.04 4.84
C SER A 174 9.62 3.53 5.63
N THR A 175 8.87 2.56 5.08
CA THR A 175 7.80 1.91 5.83
C THR A 175 8.18 0.52 6.33
N GLY A 176 8.71 0.48 7.55
CA GLY A 176 9.02 -0.77 8.22
C GLY A 176 7.76 -1.55 8.60
N THR A 177 6.60 -0.89 8.73
CA THR A 177 5.34 -1.53 9.12
C THR A 177 4.96 -2.71 8.24
N MET A 178 5.07 -2.59 6.90
CA MET A 178 4.73 -3.69 5.99
C MET A 178 5.64 -4.89 6.20
N TRP A 179 6.95 -4.67 6.29
CA TRP A 179 7.93 -5.73 6.52
C TRP A 179 7.83 -6.36 7.90
N ALA A 180 7.54 -5.53 8.90
CA ALA A 180 7.39 -5.93 10.28
C ALA A 180 6.17 -6.83 10.51
N THR A 181 5.14 -6.67 9.69
CA THR A 181 3.88 -7.40 9.80
C THR A 181 3.64 -8.29 8.58
N LYS A 182 4.72 -8.78 7.96
CA LYS A 182 4.69 -9.66 6.78
C LYS A 182 4.01 -11.00 7.02
N ASP A 183 3.77 -11.37 8.27
CA ASP A 183 3.04 -12.56 8.67
C ASP A 183 1.59 -12.59 8.12
N ILE A 184 0.98 -11.42 7.85
CA ILE A 184 -0.38 -11.38 7.25
C ILE A 184 -0.41 -11.74 5.75
N LYS A 185 0.75 -11.87 5.09
CA LYS A 185 0.85 -12.04 3.63
C LYS A 185 -0.04 -13.19 3.12
N ASN A 186 -0.02 -14.34 3.80
CA ASN A 186 -0.79 -15.53 3.42
C ASN A 186 -1.76 -16.01 4.52
N GLN A 187 -2.13 -15.14 5.47
CA GLN A 187 -2.90 -15.53 6.64
C GLN A 187 -4.07 -14.58 6.88
N LEU A 188 -5.06 -15.06 7.63
CA LEU A 188 -6.17 -14.23 8.10
C LEU A 188 -5.67 -13.36 9.26
N PHE A 189 -5.82 -12.06 9.12
CA PHE A 189 -5.59 -11.12 10.21
C PHE A 189 -6.94 -10.58 10.69
N GLU A 190 -7.25 -10.74 11.99
CA GLU A 190 -8.60 -10.43 12.53
C GLU A 190 -9.72 -11.25 11.88
N GLY A 191 -9.41 -12.49 11.51
CA GLY A 191 -10.35 -13.37 10.81
C GLY A 191 -10.67 -12.92 9.39
N LYS A 192 -9.89 -11.99 8.81
CA LYS A 192 -10.13 -11.41 7.49
C LYS A 192 -8.88 -11.49 6.62
N TYR A 193 -9.07 -11.72 5.33
CA TYR A 193 -8.09 -11.49 4.27
C TYR A 193 -8.53 -10.27 3.47
N ARG A 194 -7.74 -9.20 3.54
CA ARG A 194 -8.13 -7.88 3.01
C ARG A 194 -7.50 -7.64 1.64
N ILE A 195 -8.34 -7.26 0.69
CA ILE A 195 -7.94 -7.00 -0.69
C ILE A 195 -8.25 -5.55 -1.05
N ILE A 196 -7.25 -4.85 -1.59
CA ILE A 196 -7.45 -3.60 -2.32
C ILE A 196 -7.27 -3.90 -3.81
N SER A 197 -8.23 -3.54 -4.64
CA SER A 197 -8.18 -3.73 -6.09
C SER A 197 -8.27 -2.41 -6.83
N LEU A 198 -7.25 -2.14 -7.63
CA LEU A 198 -7.10 -0.90 -8.39
C LEU A 198 -7.25 -1.18 -9.89
N ASP A 199 -8.29 -0.63 -10.51
CA ASP A 199 -8.46 -0.73 -11.97
C ASP A 199 -7.37 0.04 -12.73
N GLY A 200 -7.14 -0.32 -13.99
CA GLY A 200 -6.30 0.44 -14.91
C GLY A 200 -7.01 1.69 -15.46
N GLY A 201 -6.22 2.66 -15.95
CA GLY A 201 -6.77 3.89 -16.56
C GLY A 201 -5.78 5.05 -16.75
N GLY A 202 -4.48 4.76 -16.92
CA GLY A 202 -3.46 5.79 -17.17
C GLY A 202 -3.39 6.86 -16.08
N VAL A 203 -3.36 8.14 -16.46
CA VAL A 203 -3.30 9.27 -15.49
C VAL A 203 -4.46 9.29 -14.50
N LYS A 204 -5.60 8.66 -14.83
CA LYS A 204 -6.79 8.63 -13.97
C LYS A 204 -6.57 7.83 -12.68
N ALA A 205 -5.53 7.00 -12.60
CA ALA A 205 -5.15 6.35 -11.35
C ALA A 205 -4.74 7.35 -10.24
N LEU A 206 -4.41 8.61 -10.59
CA LEU A 206 -4.26 9.70 -9.60
C LEU A 206 -5.51 9.86 -8.72
N MET A 207 -6.71 9.72 -9.28
CA MET A 207 -7.95 9.78 -8.51
C MET A 207 -7.98 8.70 -7.43
N GLN A 208 -7.58 7.47 -7.77
CA GLN A 208 -7.54 6.36 -6.81
C GLN A 208 -6.56 6.64 -5.67
N LEU A 209 -5.37 7.16 -5.98
CA LEU A 209 -4.36 7.50 -4.97
C LEU A 209 -4.88 8.53 -3.98
N TYR A 210 -5.53 9.59 -4.46
CA TYR A 210 -6.09 10.63 -3.58
C TYR A 210 -7.29 10.13 -2.76
N VAL A 211 -8.06 9.16 -3.25
CA VAL A 211 -9.07 8.47 -2.42
C VAL A 211 -8.38 7.62 -1.33
N LEU A 212 -7.38 6.81 -1.69
CA LEU A 212 -6.63 5.99 -0.72
C LEU A 212 -5.95 6.84 0.35
N ASP A 213 -5.44 8.02 -0.02
CA ASP A 213 -4.84 8.98 0.91
C ASP A 213 -5.84 9.47 1.98
N ARG A 214 -7.05 9.84 1.56
CA ARG A 214 -8.13 10.21 2.47
C ARG A 214 -8.55 9.05 3.38
N LEU A 215 -8.50 7.82 2.87
CA LEU A 215 -8.81 6.62 3.66
C LEU A 215 -7.73 6.32 4.69
N GLU A 216 -6.45 6.46 4.33
CA GLU A 216 -5.34 6.25 5.26
C GLU A 216 -5.32 7.33 6.36
N GLU A 217 -5.66 8.58 6.03
CA GLU A 217 -5.82 9.67 7.01
C GLU A 217 -6.97 9.43 7.99
N GLU A 218 -8.14 8.99 7.49
CA GLU A 218 -9.32 8.71 8.32
C GLU A 218 -9.18 7.41 9.11
N PHE A 219 -8.52 6.40 8.52
CA PHE A 219 -8.36 5.07 9.08
C PHE A 219 -6.87 4.65 9.06
N PRO A 220 -6.03 5.20 9.95
CA PRO A 220 -4.61 4.87 9.98
C PRO A 220 -4.35 3.37 10.06
N GLY A 221 -3.48 2.88 9.18
CA GLY A 221 -3.19 1.46 9.01
C GLY A 221 -4.09 0.73 8.02
N PHE A 222 -5.00 1.44 7.32
CA PHE A 222 -5.85 0.87 6.27
C PHE A 222 -5.02 0.09 5.24
N LEU A 223 -3.94 0.70 4.73
CA LEU A 223 -3.00 0.05 3.82
C LEU A 223 -2.20 -1.06 4.51
N ALA A 224 -1.70 -0.83 5.72
CA ALA A 224 -0.89 -1.80 6.47
C ALA A 224 -1.59 -3.14 6.72
N ARG A 225 -2.92 -3.09 6.91
CA ARG A 225 -3.80 -4.26 7.12
C ARG A 225 -4.14 -5.02 5.84
N THR A 226 -3.80 -4.48 4.67
CA THR A 226 -4.08 -5.11 3.37
C THR A 226 -3.16 -6.31 3.18
N SER A 227 -3.74 -7.48 2.91
CA SER A 227 -2.99 -8.71 2.62
C SER A 227 -2.60 -8.77 1.14
N LEU A 228 -3.50 -8.33 0.25
CA LEU A 228 -3.35 -8.39 -1.20
C LEU A 228 -3.69 -7.07 -1.89
N PHE A 229 -2.76 -6.60 -2.73
CA PHE A 229 -2.98 -5.50 -3.66
C PHE A 229 -3.16 -6.02 -5.09
N CYS A 230 -4.35 -5.87 -5.65
CA CYS A 230 -4.65 -6.18 -7.04
C CYS A 230 -4.49 -4.91 -7.90
N GLY A 231 -3.92 -5.03 -9.10
CA GLY A 231 -3.72 -3.92 -10.02
C GLY A 231 -3.78 -4.37 -11.48
N VAL A 232 -3.92 -3.43 -12.42
CA VAL A 232 -3.74 -3.68 -13.86
C VAL A 232 -3.31 -2.40 -14.55
N SER A 233 -2.51 -2.51 -15.62
CA SER A 233 -1.95 -1.35 -16.31
C SER A 233 -1.18 -0.44 -15.34
N ALA A 234 -1.38 0.88 -15.39
CA ALA A 234 -0.82 1.85 -14.45
C ALA A 234 -0.95 1.42 -12.96
N SER A 235 -2.02 0.71 -12.60
CA SER A 235 -2.23 0.27 -11.23
C SER A 235 -1.43 -0.98 -10.83
N SER A 236 -0.82 -1.73 -11.76
CA SER A 236 0.16 -2.76 -11.37
C SER A 236 1.41 -2.13 -10.74
N LEU A 237 1.77 -0.92 -11.19
CA LEU A 237 2.80 -0.10 -10.55
C LEU A 237 2.41 0.21 -9.10
N LEU A 238 1.23 0.81 -8.90
CA LEU A 238 0.77 1.25 -7.60
C LEU A 238 0.62 0.09 -6.63
N SER A 239 -0.01 -1.01 -7.05
CA SER A 239 -0.22 -2.19 -6.23
C SER A 239 1.10 -2.82 -5.78
N THR A 240 2.12 -2.87 -6.64
CA THR A 240 3.44 -3.37 -6.25
C THR A 240 4.22 -2.39 -5.39
N GLN A 241 4.05 -1.08 -5.56
CA GLN A 241 4.61 -0.07 -4.64
C GLN A 241 4.01 -0.16 -3.23
N PHE A 242 2.69 -0.25 -3.12
CA PHE A 242 2.03 -0.42 -1.81
C PHE A 242 2.40 -1.74 -1.16
N ALA A 243 2.45 -2.82 -1.93
CA ALA A 243 2.85 -4.11 -1.43
C ALA A 243 4.30 -4.14 -0.91
N LEU A 244 5.20 -3.31 -1.48
CA LEU A 244 6.57 -3.13 -1.00
C LEU A 244 6.65 -2.32 0.30
N GLY A 245 5.63 -1.51 0.60
CA GLY A 245 5.65 -0.53 1.67
C GLY A 245 6.11 0.86 1.22
N CYS A 246 5.72 1.30 0.03
CA CYS A 246 5.74 2.73 -0.30
C CYS A 246 4.58 3.43 0.42
N ASP A 247 4.86 4.50 1.18
CA ASP A 247 3.78 5.28 1.81
C ASP A 247 2.96 6.03 0.75
N ILE A 248 1.70 6.33 1.09
CA ILE A 248 0.74 6.92 0.15
C ILE A 248 1.17 8.30 -0.37
N LYS A 249 1.82 9.12 0.46
CA LYS A 249 2.24 10.48 0.07
C LYS A 249 3.40 10.41 -0.93
N THR A 250 4.34 9.50 -0.69
CA THR A 250 5.43 9.21 -1.63
C THR A 250 4.89 8.61 -2.93
N ALA A 251 3.97 7.64 -2.86
CA ALA A 251 3.35 7.03 -4.03
C ALA A 251 2.64 8.08 -4.91
N ILE A 252 1.89 9.02 -4.31
CA ILE A 252 1.29 10.16 -5.02
C ILE A 252 2.35 10.97 -5.77
N ARG A 253 3.40 11.42 -5.07
CA ARG A 253 4.44 12.27 -5.68
C ARG A 253 5.17 11.57 -6.82
N LEU A 254 5.51 10.30 -6.64
CA LEU A 254 6.16 9.50 -7.68
C LEU A 254 5.22 9.25 -8.87
N PHE A 255 3.93 9.05 -8.63
CA PHE A 255 2.96 8.86 -9.70
C PHE A 255 2.70 10.17 -10.47
N GLU A 256 2.57 11.30 -9.77
CA GLU A 256 2.51 12.64 -10.37
C GLU A 256 3.76 12.97 -11.19
N LEU A 257 4.94 12.52 -10.76
CA LEU A 257 6.16 12.63 -11.56
C LEU A 257 6.01 11.83 -12.86
N ILE A 258 5.77 10.52 -12.78
CA ILE A 258 5.82 9.67 -13.96
C ILE A 258 4.73 10.03 -14.98
N THR A 259 3.56 10.53 -14.56
CA THR A 259 2.51 10.98 -15.50
C THR A 259 2.96 12.13 -16.39
N LYS A 260 3.89 12.99 -15.94
CA LYS A 260 4.48 14.07 -16.77
C LYS A 260 5.35 13.52 -17.91
N TYR A 261 5.99 12.37 -17.71
CA TYR A 261 7.01 11.84 -18.62
C TYR A 261 6.55 10.63 -19.45
N VAL A 262 5.53 9.89 -18.99
CA VAL A 262 5.10 8.63 -19.63
C VAL A 262 4.35 8.85 -20.95
N PHE A 263 3.71 10.01 -21.15
CA PHE A 263 2.95 10.35 -22.35
C PHE A 263 3.71 11.28 -23.31
N ILE A 264 5.05 11.18 -23.34
CA ILE A 264 5.88 11.87 -24.34
C ILE A 264 5.66 11.20 -25.70
N ARG A 265 5.16 11.96 -26.67
CA ARG A 265 4.80 11.45 -28.01
C ARG A 265 6.03 11.08 -28.83
N ARG A 266 5.95 9.98 -29.58
CA ARG A 266 6.96 9.63 -30.61
C ARG A 266 6.72 10.42 -31.89
N ILE A 267 7.80 10.78 -32.57
CA ILE A 267 7.72 11.38 -33.92
C ILE A 267 7.07 10.36 -34.86
N GLY A 268 5.96 10.74 -35.50
CA GLY A 268 5.16 9.83 -36.35
C GLY A 268 4.33 8.78 -35.59
N GLY A 269 4.27 8.86 -34.25
CA GLY A 269 3.48 7.95 -33.41
C GLY A 269 1.98 8.03 -33.71
N GLY A 270 1.32 6.87 -33.73
CA GLY A 270 -0.07 6.71 -34.17
C GLY A 270 -0.24 6.48 -35.67
N VAL A 271 0.80 6.73 -36.49
CA VAL A 271 0.82 6.42 -37.94
C VAL A 271 1.79 5.28 -38.23
N TYR A 272 3.03 5.36 -37.74
CA TYR A 272 4.09 4.38 -38.04
C TYR A 272 4.48 3.50 -36.83
N GLY A 273 3.86 3.73 -35.67
CA GLY A 273 4.20 3.05 -34.41
C GLY A 273 3.31 3.51 -33.27
N PRO A 274 3.60 3.15 -32.01
CA PRO A 274 2.80 3.59 -30.87
C PRO A 274 2.89 5.10 -30.67
N LEU A 275 1.86 5.66 -30.03
CA LEU A 275 1.75 7.09 -29.75
C LEU A 275 2.88 7.62 -28.86
N TYR A 276 3.29 6.82 -27.87
CA TYR A 276 4.18 7.25 -26.78
C TYR A 276 5.40 6.34 -26.65
N THR A 277 6.47 6.88 -26.08
CA THR A 277 7.67 6.11 -25.74
C THR A 277 7.51 5.42 -24.39
N SER A 278 7.90 4.15 -24.30
CA SER A 278 7.93 3.41 -23.02
C SER A 278 9.19 3.71 -22.18
N LYS A 279 10.10 4.56 -22.68
CA LYS A 279 11.41 4.88 -22.07
C LYS A 279 11.29 5.29 -20.61
N TYR A 280 10.46 6.28 -20.30
CA TYR A 280 10.38 6.83 -18.94
C TYR A 280 9.68 5.89 -17.97
N MET A 281 8.72 5.09 -18.44
CA MET A 281 8.10 4.03 -17.63
C MET A 281 9.15 2.99 -17.22
N LEU A 282 9.95 2.52 -18.19
CA LEU A 282 11.02 1.55 -17.94
C LEU A 282 12.09 2.14 -17.01
N LYS A 283 12.55 3.36 -17.27
CA LYS A 283 13.52 4.06 -16.41
C LYS A 283 13.01 4.16 -14.98
N TYR A 284 11.79 4.65 -14.79
CA TYR A 284 11.16 4.77 -13.47
C TYR A 284 11.13 3.42 -12.73
N LEU A 285 10.67 2.37 -13.41
CA LEU A 285 10.60 1.02 -12.85
C LEU A 285 11.99 0.50 -12.46
N GLN A 286 12.99 0.68 -13.32
CA GLN A 286 14.37 0.25 -13.07
C GLN A 286 14.98 0.96 -11.86
N VAL A 287 14.80 2.28 -11.75
CA VAL A 287 15.34 3.03 -10.61
C VAL A 287 14.61 2.68 -9.32
N PHE A 288 13.28 2.47 -9.37
CA PHE A 288 12.48 2.17 -8.19
C PHE A 288 12.68 0.74 -7.67
N TYR A 289 12.61 -0.26 -8.54
CA TYR A 289 12.67 -1.68 -8.13
C TYR A 289 14.06 -2.29 -8.18
N ARG A 290 15.01 -1.72 -8.93
CA ARG A 290 16.32 -2.31 -9.17
C ARG A 290 16.17 -3.78 -9.62
N ASP A 291 16.75 -4.73 -8.89
CA ASP A 291 16.67 -6.17 -9.15
C ASP A 291 15.59 -6.92 -8.33
N ARG A 292 14.71 -6.20 -7.63
CA ARG A 292 13.64 -6.83 -6.84
C ARG A 292 12.70 -7.66 -7.72
N ARG A 293 12.24 -8.78 -7.16
CA ARG A 293 11.36 -9.77 -7.78
C ARG A 293 10.01 -9.82 -7.08
N LEU A 294 9.02 -10.44 -7.73
CA LEU A 294 7.67 -10.60 -7.16
C LEU A 294 7.69 -11.28 -5.78
N GLY A 295 8.52 -12.30 -5.62
CA GLY A 295 8.65 -13.05 -4.37
C GLY A 295 9.12 -12.20 -3.18
N ASP A 296 9.88 -11.13 -3.45
CA ASP A 296 10.50 -10.29 -2.42
C ASP A 296 9.49 -9.41 -1.68
N LEU A 297 8.27 -9.21 -2.20
CA LEU A 297 7.32 -8.29 -1.60
C LEU A 297 6.77 -8.80 -0.24
N PRO A 298 6.65 -7.95 0.80
CA PRO A 298 6.13 -8.33 2.12
C PRO A 298 4.60 -8.45 2.16
N ARG A 299 3.91 -8.09 1.07
CA ARG A 299 2.49 -8.29 0.85
C ARG A 299 2.24 -8.99 -0.48
N ASN A 300 1.04 -9.56 -0.61
CA ASN A 300 0.67 -10.21 -1.85
C ASN A 300 0.30 -9.18 -2.91
N VAL A 301 0.59 -9.52 -4.16
CA VAL A 301 0.17 -8.75 -5.33
C VAL A 301 -0.51 -9.67 -6.34
N PHE A 302 -1.43 -9.10 -7.12
CA PHE A 302 -2.02 -9.75 -8.28
C PHE A 302 -2.23 -8.74 -9.40
N PHE A 303 -1.76 -9.02 -10.61
CA PHE A 303 -2.05 -8.18 -11.77
C PHE A 303 -1.97 -8.97 -13.08
N ILE A 304 -2.55 -8.40 -14.13
CA ILE A 304 -2.86 -9.11 -15.37
C ILE A 304 -2.03 -8.55 -16.52
N SER A 305 -1.63 -9.42 -17.44
CA SER A 305 -1.11 -9.06 -18.76
C SER A 305 -1.64 -10.04 -19.81
N VAL A 306 -1.42 -9.75 -21.09
CA VAL A 306 -1.70 -10.66 -22.21
C VAL A 306 -0.39 -11.00 -22.90
N CYS A 307 0.00 -12.28 -22.92
CA CYS A 307 1.13 -12.76 -23.70
C CYS A 307 0.67 -13.03 -25.13
N ALA A 308 1.25 -12.34 -26.11
CA ALA A 308 0.95 -12.49 -27.53
C ALA A 308 2.00 -13.31 -28.28
N LYS A 309 2.82 -14.11 -27.57
CA LYS A 309 3.85 -14.96 -28.17
C LYS A 309 3.28 -16.26 -28.75
N ALA A 310 4.02 -16.85 -29.69
CA ALA A 310 3.80 -18.22 -30.14
C ALA A 310 3.98 -19.23 -28.97
N PRO A 311 3.27 -20.38 -28.99
CA PRO A 311 2.34 -20.83 -30.03
C PRO A 311 0.90 -20.31 -29.85
N ARG A 312 0.56 -19.72 -28.70
CA ARG A 312 -0.80 -19.27 -28.40
C ARG A 312 -0.80 -18.01 -27.53
N MET A 313 -1.70 -17.09 -27.86
CA MET A 313 -2.00 -15.95 -27.00
C MET A 313 -2.72 -16.42 -25.73
N ALA A 314 -2.34 -15.88 -24.58
CA ALA A 314 -2.92 -16.22 -23.29
C ALA A 314 -2.90 -15.03 -22.32
N SER A 315 -3.86 -14.97 -21.41
CA SER A 315 -3.75 -14.10 -20.24
C SER A 315 -2.67 -14.64 -19.30
N VAL A 316 -1.97 -13.72 -18.64
CA VAL A 316 -0.92 -14.02 -17.67
C VAL A 316 -1.27 -13.32 -16.37
N LEU A 317 -1.32 -14.11 -15.30
CA LEU A 317 -1.74 -13.67 -13.97
C LEU A 317 -0.51 -13.58 -13.08
N PHE A 318 0.13 -12.41 -13.04
CA PHE A 318 1.28 -12.18 -12.17
C PHE A 318 0.84 -12.10 -10.72
N ASN A 319 1.48 -12.90 -9.88
CA ASN A 319 1.27 -12.85 -8.43
C ASN A 319 2.52 -13.37 -7.69
N ASN A 320 2.53 -13.32 -6.36
CA ASN A 320 3.65 -13.80 -5.54
C ASN A 320 3.24 -14.82 -4.48
N PHE A 321 2.07 -15.42 -4.67
CA PHE A 321 1.56 -16.55 -3.88
C PHE A 321 1.50 -17.86 -4.71
N ASN A 322 1.85 -17.78 -6.00
CA ASN A 322 2.27 -18.88 -6.85
C ASN A 322 3.80 -18.78 -7.05
N GLU A 323 4.52 -19.84 -6.68
CA GLU A 323 5.99 -19.91 -6.75
C GLU A 323 6.55 -19.74 -8.16
N GLU A 324 5.79 -20.12 -9.19
CA GLU A 324 6.19 -19.98 -10.60
C GLU A 324 6.50 -18.53 -11.00
N ASN A 325 5.92 -17.57 -10.28
CA ASN A 325 6.07 -16.14 -10.57
C ASN A 325 7.11 -15.47 -9.65
N SER A 326 7.52 -16.11 -8.56
CA SER A 326 8.39 -15.51 -7.52
C SER A 326 9.66 -14.90 -8.09
N ASN A 327 10.26 -15.54 -9.10
CA ASN A 327 11.52 -15.11 -9.69
C ASN A 327 11.39 -14.01 -10.77
N ILE A 328 10.18 -13.59 -11.14
CA ILE A 328 10.00 -12.56 -12.17
C ILE A 328 10.37 -11.19 -11.58
N LYS A 329 11.21 -10.42 -12.30
CA LYS A 329 11.56 -9.05 -11.88
C LYS A 329 10.31 -8.16 -11.88
N LEU A 330 10.19 -7.31 -10.87
CA LEU A 330 9.06 -6.39 -10.76
C LEU A 330 8.99 -5.42 -11.94
N VAL A 331 10.17 -4.97 -12.43
CA VAL A 331 10.30 -4.14 -13.63
C VAL A 331 9.59 -4.80 -14.82
N ASP A 332 9.94 -6.05 -15.12
CA ASP A 332 9.40 -6.76 -16.29
C ASP A 332 7.91 -7.03 -16.13
N ALA A 333 7.47 -7.49 -14.96
CA ALA A 333 6.07 -7.79 -14.72
C ALA A 333 5.19 -6.53 -14.88
N CYS A 334 5.60 -5.39 -14.32
CA CYS A 334 4.87 -4.13 -14.45
C CYS A 334 4.87 -3.58 -15.89
N MET A 335 6.01 -3.67 -16.60
CA MET A 335 6.08 -3.28 -18.01
C MET A 335 5.13 -4.12 -18.88
N ARG A 336 5.11 -5.44 -18.70
CA ARG A 336 4.22 -6.36 -19.42
C ARG A 336 2.74 -6.03 -19.17
N SER A 337 2.37 -5.69 -17.95
CA SER A 337 1.00 -5.30 -17.57
C SER A 337 0.58 -3.92 -18.10
N SER A 338 1.52 -3.02 -18.40
CA SER A 338 1.26 -1.62 -18.79
C SER A 338 1.48 -1.31 -20.29
N SER A 339 1.77 -2.34 -21.09
CA SER A 339 2.09 -2.19 -22.52
C SER A 339 0.82 -2.09 -23.39
N ALA A 340 0.07 -0.99 -23.25
CA ALA A 340 -1.21 -0.82 -23.93
C ALA A 340 -1.02 -0.64 -25.44
N PRO A 341 -1.64 -1.47 -26.31
CA PRO A 341 -1.55 -1.31 -27.76
C PRO A 341 -1.98 0.08 -28.21
N ILE A 342 -1.45 0.55 -29.34
CA ILE A 342 -1.61 1.92 -29.87
C ILE A 342 -0.89 2.97 -29.02
N TYR A 343 -0.89 2.85 -27.69
CA TYR A 343 -0.25 3.77 -26.77
C TYR A 343 1.25 3.53 -26.64
N PHE A 344 1.65 2.29 -26.38
CA PHE A 344 3.01 1.87 -26.08
C PHE A 344 3.45 0.68 -26.94
N ASP A 345 4.76 0.47 -27.05
CA ASP A 345 5.31 -0.76 -27.62
C ASP A 345 4.94 -1.96 -26.74
N SER A 346 4.78 -3.14 -27.35
CA SER A 346 4.70 -4.38 -26.58
C SER A 346 6.02 -4.61 -25.84
N TYR A 347 5.98 -5.00 -24.57
CA TYR A 347 7.19 -5.34 -23.82
C TYR A 347 7.42 -6.85 -23.85
N GLU A 348 8.51 -7.28 -24.50
CA GLU A 348 8.85 -8.70 -24.67
C GLU A 348 7.67 -9.53 -25.20
N GLY A 349 6.85 -9.02 -26.13
CA GLY A 349 5.68 -9.75 -26.66
C GLY A 349 4.48 -9.85 -25.71
N TYR A 350 4.45 -9.06 -24.64
CA TYR A 350 3.31 -8.89 -23.76
C TYR A 350 2.61 -7.55 -23.99
N LEU A 351 1.30 -7.55 -23.73
CA LEU A 351 0.39 -6.42 -23.87
C LEU A 351 -0.34 -6.17 -22.55
N ASP A 352 -0.93 -4.97 -22.44
CA ASP A 352 -1.67 -4.53 -21.26
C ASP A 352 -2.80 -5.49 -20.85
N GLY A 353 -2.90 -5.76 -19.55
CA GLY A 353 -3.91 -6.64 -18.99
C GLY A 353 -5.35 -6.12 -19.13
N ALA A 354 -5.54 -4.81 -19.27
CA ALA A 354 -6.84 -4.18 -19.46
C ALA A 354 -7.52 -4.57 -20.78
N LEU A 355 -6.79 -5.21 -21.71
CA LEU A 355 -7.36 -5.87 -22.89
C LEU A 355 -8.18 -7.12 -22.52
N PHE A 356 -7.80 -7.81 -21.45
CA PHE A 356 -8.48 -8.99 -20.95
C PHE A 356 -9.48 -8.64 -19.86
N GLU A 357 -9.03 -7.95 -18.81
CA GLU A 357 -9.86 -7.53 -17.69
C GLU A 357 -9.27 -6.28 -17.03
N ASN A 358 -10.09 -5.25 -16.83
CA ASN A 358 -9.67 -4.00 -16.21
C ASN A 358 -9.97 -3.95 -14.69
N ASN A 359 -10.82 -4.83 -14.17
CA ASN A 359 -11.02 -5.02 -12.73
C ASN A 359 -10.34 -6.33 -12.27
N PRO A 360 -9.07 -6.26 -11.82
CA PRO A 360 -8.21 -7.42 -11.71
C PRO A 360 -8.64 -8.42 -10.63
N VAL A 361 -9.35 -7.99 -9.58
CA VAL A 361 -9.74 -8.89 -8.48
C VAL A 361 -10.66 -10.02 -8.92
N THR A 362 -11.44 -9.80 -9.98
CA THR A 362 -12.32 -10.85 -10.53
C THR A 362 -11.53 -12.04 -11.06
N CYS A 363 -10.32 -11.81 -11.57
CA CYS A 363 -9.39 -12.86 -11.97
C CYS A 363 -8.53 -13.38 -10.81
N ALA A 364 -8.41 -12.63 -9.71
CA ALA A 364 -7.75 -13.09 -8.50
C ALA A 364 -8.59 -14.12 -7.74
N PHE A 365 -9.92 -13.94 -7.68
CA PHE A 365 -10.81 -14.82 -6.91
C PHE A 365 -10.65 -16.32 -7.23
N PRO A 366 -10.64 -16.78 -8.50
CA PRO A 366 -10.45 -18.21 -8.79
C PRO A 366 -9.12 -18.75 -8.30
N VAL A 367 -8.07 -17.92 -8.29
CA VAL A 367 -6.74 -18.32 -7.81
C VAL A 367 -6.72 -18.33 -6.27
N LEU A 368 -7.36 -17.36 -5.62
CA LEU A 368 -7.43 -17.28 -4.16
C LEU A 368 -8.30 -18.38 -3.53
N PHE A 369 -9.43 -18.72 -4.16
CA PHE A 369 -10.40 -19.70 -3.66
C PHE A 369 -10.15 -21.10 -4.20
N GLY A 370 -9.40 -21.21 -5.30
CA GLY A 370 -9.07 -22.47 -5.94
C GLY A 370 -7.97 -23.23 -5.21
N ARG A 371 -7.92 -24.55 -5.44
CA ARG A 371 -6.93 -25.45 -4.84
C ARG A 371 -5.50 -25.20 -5.32
N ASN A 372 -5.33 -24.62 -6.51
CA ASN A 372 -4.04 -24.52 -7.19
C ASN A 372 -3.32 -23.18 -6.97
N GLY A 373 -3.94 -22.21 -6.29
CA GLY A 373 -3.37 -20.86 -6.11
C GLY A 373 -2.62 -20.64 -4.81
N GLY A 374 -2.23 -21.70 -4.10
CA GLY A 374 -1.32 -21.62 -2.95
C GLY A 374 -1.94 -21.14 -1.62
N ILE A 375 -2.96 -20.27 -1.63
CA ILE A 375 -3.56 -19.73 -0.39
C ILE A 375 -4.84 -20.47 0.05
N ASN A 376 -5.71 -20.87 -0.89
CA ASN A 376 -6.94 -21.63 -0.64
C ASN A 376 -7.88 -20.99 0.42
N LEU A 377 -8.21 -19.72 0.21
CA LEU A 377 -9.10 -18.95 1.08
C LEU A 377 -10.55 -19.36 0.89
N LYS A 378 -11.36 -19.21 1.96
CA LYS A 378 -12.82 -19.30 1.83
C LYS A 378 -13.37 -17.91 1.50
N PRO A 379 -14.34 -17.78 0.57
CA PRO A 379 -14.94 -16.49 0.26
C PRO A 379 -15.48 -15.74 1.49
N LYS A 380 -15.95 -16.48 2.52
CA LYS A 380 -16.45 -15.90 3.76
C LYS A 380 -15.39 -15.16 4.61
N ASP A 381 -14.11 -15.44 4.39
CA ASP A 381 -13.01 -14.85 5.16
C ASP A 381 -12.40 -13.65 4.40
N VAL A 382 -12.91 -13.32 3.19
CA VAL A 382 -12.36 -12.26 2.35
C VAL A 382 -13.20 -10.99 2.41
N VAL A 383 -12.51 -9.86 2.52
CA VAL A 383 -13.06 -8.50 2.45
C VAL A 383 -12.32 -7.75 1.34
N CYS A 384 -13.06 -7.14 0.42
CA CYS A 384 -12.47 -6.55 -0.78
C CYS A 384 -13.00 -5.15 -1.04
N PHE A 385 -12.09 -4.19 -1.07
CA PHE A 385 -12.32 -2.84 -1.58
C PHE A 385 -11.80 -2.76 -3.02
N SER A 386 -12.69 -2.51 -3.97
CA SER A 386 -12.35 -2.34 -5.38
C SER A 386 -12.67 -0.90 -5.81
N ILE A 387 -11.74 -0.24 -6.48
CA ILE A 387 -11.91 1.14 -6.93
C ILE A 387 -11.55 1.27 -8.41
N SER A 388 -12.47 1.85 -9.17
CA SER A 388 -12.26 2.13 -10.59
C SER A 388 -11.43 3.41 -10.80
N THR A 389 -10.97 3.70 -12.02
CA THR A 389 -10.46 5.04 -12.37
C THR A 389 -11.58 6.02 -12.78
N GLY A 390 -12.81 5.73 -12.35
CA GLY A 390 -14.02 6.48 -12.66
C GLY A 390 -14.66 6.13 -14.02
N ALA A 391 -15.97 6.37 -14.12
CA ALA A 391 -16.78 6.09 -15.29
C ALA A 391 -17.07 7.38 -16.08
N PRO A 392 -17.14 7.33 -17.43
CA PRO A 392 -17.67 8.46 -18.19
C PRO A 392 -19.15 8.68 -17.84
N ASN A 393 -19.69 9.88 -18.07
CA ASN A 393 -21.11 10.16 -17.78
C ASN A 393 -22.07 9.28 -18.60
N MET A 394 -21.65 8.85 -19.79
CA MET A 394 -22.33 7.88 -20.63
C MET A 394 -21.49 6.61 -20.73
N PRO A 395 -21.57 5.68 -19.74
CA PRO A 395 -20.85 4.41 -19.76
C PRO A 395 -21.57 3.36 -20.63
N TYR A 396 -22.19 3.81 -21.73
CA TYR A 396 -22.92 2.98 -22.67
C TYR A 396 -22.68 3.47 -24.10
N ILE A 397 -23.09 2.65 -25.06
CA ILE A 397 -23.03 2.99 -26.47
C ILE A 397 -24.46 3.33 -26.90
N ASP A 398 -24.64 4.54 -27.45
CA ASP A 398 -25.95 5.02 -27.87
C ASP A 398 -26.51 4.16 -29.01
N GLN A 399 -27.70 3.62 -28.80
CA GLN A 399 -28.34 2.73 -29.77
C GLN A 399 -28.67 3.47 -31.07
N ASN A 400 -29.16 4.70 -31.01
CA ASN A 400 -29.55 5.46 -32.20
C ASN A 400 -28.33 5.78 -33.07
N GLU A 401 -27.18 6.03 -32.45
CA GLU A 401 -25.93 6.26 -33.16
C GLU A 401 -25.33 4.98 -33.76
N TYR A 402 -25.40 3.85 -33.06
CA TYR A 402 -24.63 2.64 -33.41
C TYR A 402 -25.45 1.49 -34.02
N GLN A 403 -26.78 1.53 -34.00
CA GLN A 403 -27.64 0.44 -34.51
C GLN A 403 -27.34 0.07 -35.96
N LYS A 404 -27.05 1.06 -36.81
CA LYS A 404 -26.72 0.86 -38.24
C LYS A 404 -25.24 1.14 -38.54
N ALA A 405 -24.39 1.18 -37.51
CA ALA A 405 -22.98 1.50 -37.68
C ALA A 405 -22.20 0.34 -38.33
N GLY A 406 -21.36 0.67 -39.31
CA GLY A 406 -20.41 -0.27 -39.91
C GLY A 406 -19.04 -0.24 -39.22
N PHE A 407 -18.10 -1.00 -39.77
CA PHE A 407 -16.75 -1.20 -39.20
C PHE A 407 -16.03 0.10 -38.84
N LEU A 408 -16.03 1.11 -39.71
CA LEU A 408 -15.30 2.36 -39.48
C LEU A 408 -15.77 3.13 -38.24
N LYS A 409 -17.08 3.08 -37.94
CA LYS A 409 -17.65 3.73 -36.75
C LYS A 409 -17.46 2.88 -35.48
N TRP A 410 -17.47 1.54 -35.62
CA TRP A 410 -17.22 0.62 -34.51
C TRP A 410 -15.76 0.53 -34.08
N ALA A 411 -14.81 0.58 -35.03
CA ALA A 411 -13.38 0.41 -34.78
C ALA A 411 -12.84 1.24 -33.60
N PRO A 412 -13.12 2.55 -33.47
CA PRO A 412 -12.64 3.34 -32.32
C PRO A 412 -13.36 3.03 -31.00
N ARG A 413 -14.47 2.27 -31.01
CA ARG A 413 -15.31 1.96 -29.85
C ARG A 413 -15.29 0.49 -29.45
N THR A 414 -14.58 -0.36 -30.17
CA THR A 414 -14.54 -1.80 -29.89
C THR A 414 -13.99 -2.08 -28.49
N LEU A 415 -12.93 -1.39 -28.07
CA LEU A 415 -12.39 -1.57 -26.71
C LEU A 415 -13.37 -1.06 -25.64
N ASP A 416 -13.99 0.11 -25.87
CA ASP A 416 -15.04 0.67 -25.00
C ASP A 416 -16.18 -0.34 -24.80
N LEU A 417 -16.61 -1.02 -25.87
CA LEU A 417 -17.67 -2.03 -25.82
C LEU A 417 -17.32 -3.16 -24.84
N PHE A 418 -16.14 -3.77 -24.98
CA PHE A 418 -15.71 -4.85 -24.10
C PHE A 418 -15.54 -4.36 -22.65
N GLN A 419 -14.91 -3.20 -22.45
CA GLN A 419 -14.66 -2.67 -21.11
C GLN A 419 -15.94 -2.26 -20.39
N TYR A 420 -16.88 -1.57 -21.04
CA TYR A 420 -18.15 -1.18 -20.42
C TYR A 420 -19.01 -2.40 -20.08
N ALA A 421 -19.04 -3.41 -20.95
CA ALA A 421 -19.74 -4.67 -20.67
C ALA A 421 -19.14 -5.41 -19.45
N ARG A 422 -17.80 -5.46 -19.34
CA ARG A 422 -17.10 -6.11 -18.22
C ARG A 422 -17.19 -5.34 -16.90
N ARG A 423 -17.33 -4.01 -16.96
CA ARG A 423 -17.37 -3.15 -15.75
C ARG A 423 -18.49 -3.54 -14.79
N ASN A 424 -19.72 -3.73 -15.30
CA ASN A 424 -20.85 -4.15 -14.47
C ASN A 424 -20.66 -5.60 -13.97
N MET A 425 -20.31 -6.52 -14.87
CA MET A 425 -20.12 -7.93 -14.53
C MET A 425 -19.12 -8.15 -13.40
N SER A 426 -18.05 -7.35 -13.37
CA SER A 426 -17.04 -7.44 -12.32
C SER A 426 -17.58 -7.12 -10.92
N THR A 427 -18.51 -6.17 -10.84
CA THR A 427 -19.21 -5.81 -9.60
C THR A 427 -20.16 -6.92 -9.17
N VAL A 428 -20.90 -7.52 -10.11
CA VAL A 428 -21.79 -8.66 -9.85
C VAL A 428 -20.98 -9.83 -9.28
N ILE A 429 -19.88 -10.23 -9.93
CA ILE A 429 -19.01 -11.32 -9.45
C ILE A 429 -18.53 -11.07 -8.02
N GLY A 430 -18.10 -9.85 -7.70
CA GLY A 430 -17.66 -9.50 -6.34
C GLY A 430 -18.76 -9.65 -5.30
N HIS A 431 -19.97 -9.18 -5.59
CA HIS A 431 -21.12 -9.32 -4.68
C HIS A 431 -21.63 -10.76 -4.56
N GLU A 432 -21.67 -11.52 -5.64
CA GLU A 432 -22.08 -12.94 -5.60
C GLU A 432 -21.12 -13.79 -4.74
N LEU A 433 -19.82 -13.49 -4.80
CA LEU A 433 -18.82 -14.25 -4.05
C LEU A 433 -18.69 -13.80 -2.59
N LEU A 434 -18.76 -12.49 -2.31
CA LEU A 434 -18.42 -11.93 -1.00
C LEU A 434 -19.60 -11.28 -0.26
N GLY A 435 -20.72 -11.03 -0.94
CA GLY A 435 -21.89 -10.32 -0.40
C GLY A 435 -21.56 -8.87 -0.06
N GLU A 436 -21.97 -8.44 1.13
CA GLU A 436 -21.69 -7.10 1.66
C GLU A 436 -20.19 -6.85 1.96
N ARG A 437 -19.35 -7.88 1.97
CA ARG A 437 -17.88 -7.74 2.15
C ARG A 437 -17.13 -7.34 0.87
N TYR A 438 -17.84 -7.11 -0.24
CA TYR A 438 -17.30 -6.48 -1.43
C TYR A 438 -17.85 -5.07 -1.57
N PHE A 439 -16.96 -4.09 -1.65
CA PHE A 439 -17.33 -2.71 -1.92
C PHE A 439 -16.66 -2.23 -3.19
N ARG A 440 -17.45 -1.74 -4.14
CA ARG A 440 -16.99 -1.15 -5.39
C ARG A 440 -17.20 0.35 -5.37
N LEU A 441 -16.13 1.13 -5.35
CA LEU A 441 -16.19 2.57 -5.61
C LEU A 441 -16.01 2.84 -7.11
N ASP A 442 -17.09 3.26 -7.75
CA ASP A 442 -17.15 3.55 -9.18
C ASP A 442 -17.73 4.96 -9.44
N PRO A 443 -16.92 6.02 -9.23
CA PRO A 443 -17.41 7.39 -9.30
C PRO A 443 -17.63 7.82 -10.75
N LYS A 444 -18.66 8.64 -10.99
CA LYS A 444 -18.81 9.33 -12.27
C LYS A 444 -17.77 10.44 -12.37
N MET A 445 -17.05 10.48 -13.49
CA MET A 445 -16.04 11.48 -13.77
C MET A 445 -16.55 12.51 -14.77
N PRO A 446 -16.04 13.76 -14.71
CA PRO A 446 -16.29 14.75 -15.76
C PRO A 446 -16.02 14.17 -17.16
N ASN A 447 -16.85 14.57 -18.13
CA ASN A 447 -16.66 14.17 -19.51
C ASN A 447 -15.32 14.68 -20.07
N ASN A 448 -14.82 14.00 -21.10
CA ASN A 448 -13.63 14.37 -21.87
C ASN A 448 -12.28 14.26 -21.13
N LEU A 449 -12.26 13.72 -19.92
CA LEU A 449 -11.01 13.34 -19.25
C LEU A 449 -10.41 12.11 -19.92
N ARG A 450 -9.19 12.26 -20.44
CA ARG A 450 -8.48 11.18 -21.12
C ARG A 450 -7.47 10.49 -20.21
N LEU A 451 -7.15 9.24 -20.52
CA LEU A 451 -6.18 8.44 -19.76
C LEU A 451 -4.71 8.83 -20.04
N ASP A 452 -4.47 9.57 -21.11
CA ASP A 452 -3.15 9.92 -21.67
C ASP A 452 -2.87 11.43 -21.68
N ARG A 453 -3.74 12.25 -21.07
CA ARG A 453 -3.67 13.70 -21.15
C ARG A 453 -3.23 14.32 -19.83
N ILE A 454 -2.00 14.85 -19.82
CA ILE A 454 -1.39 15.48 -18.64
C ILE A 454 -2.19 16.70 -18.16
N SER A 455 -2.74 17.52 -19.07
CA SER A 455 -3.55 18.69 -18.70
C SER A 455 -4.86 18.37 -17.98
N ASP A 456 -5.28 17.10 -17.94
CA ASP A 456 -6.46 16.66 -17.20
C ASP A 456 -6.12 16.29 -15.74
N CYS A 457 -4.84 16.22 -15.36
CA CYS A 457 -4.40 15.73 -14.04
C CYS A 457 -4.98 16.55 -12.88
N ASP A 458 -4.94 17.88 -12.93
CA ASP A 458 -5.46 18.73 -11.83
C ASP A 458 -6.93 18.45 -11.54
N LYS A 459 -7.74 18.29 -12.59
CA LYS A 459 -9.17 17.95 -12.46
C LYS A 459 -9.38 16.54 -11.92
N ILE A 460 -8.55 15.58 -12.34
CA ILE A 460 -8.59 14.19 -11.84
C ILE A 460 -8.23 14.15 -10.35
N ILE A 461 -7.21 14.92 -9.94
CA ILE A 461 -6.79 15.07 -8.55
C ILE A 461 -7.90 15.70 -7.72
N GLU A 462 -8.51 16.77 -8.21
CA GLU A 462 -9.65 17.42 -7.57
C GLU A 462 -10.81 16.44 -7.36
N CYS A 463 -11.12 15.60 -8.36
CA CYS A 463 -12.11 14.53 -8.22
C CYS A 463 -11.74 13.58 -7.07
N GLY A 464 -10.50 13.06 -7.01
CA GLY A 464 -10.06 12.17 -5.92
C GLY A 464 -10.21 12.79 -4.53
N LYS A 465 -9.93 14.09 -4.43
CA LYS A 465 -10.07 14.86 -3.18
C LYS A 465 -11.52 15.09 -2.75
N THR A 466 -12.46 15.16 -3.71
CA THR A 466 -13.83 15.64 -3.47
C THR A 466 -14.91 14.58 -3.61
N ILE A 467 -14.63 13.44 -4.25
CA ILE A 467 -15.58 12.32 -4.37
C ILE A 467 -16.16 11.98 -2.99
N ASP A 468 -17.49 11.81 -2.95
CA ASP A 468 -18.16 11.37 -1.74
C ASP A 468 -17.79 9.91 -1.43
N ILE A 469 -17.24 9.71 -0.24
CA ILE A 469 -16.80 8.41 0.29
C ILE A 469 -17.56 8.05 1.56
N THR A 470 -18.71 8.68 1.84
CA THR A 470 -19.48 8.45 3.10
C THR A 470 -19.84 6.98 3.27
N ASN A 471 -20.47 6.37 2.26
CA ASN A 471 -20.82 4.94 2.30
C ASN A 471 -19.58 4.03 2.41
N LEU A 472 -18.46 4.44 1.79
CA LEU A 472 -17.21 3.70 1.88
C LEU A 472 -16.63 3.78 3.31
N LYS A 473 -16.68 4.94 3.96
CA LYS A 473 -16.25 5.11 5.36
C LYS A 473 -17.06 4.21 6.30
N GLU A 474 -18.38 4.16 6.13
CA GLU A 474 -19.25 3.27 6.91
C GLU A 474 -18.92 1.80 6.66
N TRP A 475 -18.72 1.42 5.40
CA TRP A 475 -18.33 0.08 5.03
C TRP A 475 -16.97 -0.33 5.63
N ILE A 476 -15.97 0.55 5.61
CA ILE A 476 -14.66 0.32 6.22
C ILE A 476 -14.79 0.06 7.72
N LYS A 477 -15.58 0.88 8.43
CA LYS A 477 -15.84 0.68 9.87
C LYS A 477 -16.47 -0.68 10.16
N LYS A 478 -17.40 -1.13 9.31
CA LYS A 478 -18.16 -2.38 9.51
C LYS A 478 -17.35 -3.63 9.14
N TYR A 479 -16.63 -3.59 8.02
CA TYR A 479 -16.06 -4.79 7.40
C TYR A 479 -14.54 -4.83 7.39
N TRP A 480 -13.88 -3.67 7.35
CA TRP A 480 -12.44 -3.60 7.19
C TRP A 480 -11.71 -3.52 8.51
N MET A 481 -12.10 -2.62 9.42
CA MET A 481 -11.41 -2.40 10.69
C MET A 481 -11.58 -3.53 11.70
#